data_AF-A0A7V9BR69-F1
#
_entry.id   AF-A0A7V9BR69-F1
#
_cell.length_a   1.000
_cell.length_b   1.000
_cell.length_c   1.000
_cell.angle_alpha   90.00
_cell.angle_beta   90.00
_cell.angle_gamma   90.00
#
_symmetry.space_group_name_H-M   'P 1'
#
loop_
_entity.id
_entity.type
_entity.pdbx_description
1 polymer ?
#
loop_
_entity_poly.entity_id
_entity_poly.type
_entity_poly.pdbx_seq_one_letter_code
_entity_poly.pdbx_strand_id
1 'polypeptide(L)'
;VLEGRIGAILGDEEVVGEPGDLIFKPRNQWHTFWNAGDEPASALEIISPAGLEQFFRALGTMTEPPDPESLAALAAPYECDADLEATSRIVERHGLAF
;
A
#
# COMPACT_ATOMS: atom_id res chain seq x y z
N VAL A 1 3.11 0.70 13.34
CA VAL A 1 2.93 -0.77 13.31
C VAL A 1 2.39 -1.20 14.65
N LEU A 2 1.32 -2.00 14.68
CA LEU A 2 0.70 -2.46 15.92
C LEU A 2 1.24 -3.85 16.31
N GLU A 3 1.28 -4.78 15.35
CA GLU A 3 1.79 -6.14 15.54
C GLU A 3 2.48 -6.63 14.26
N GLY A 4 3.37 -7.62 14.38
CA GLY A 4 4.12 -8.16 13.26
C GLY A 4 5.15 -7.18 12.68
N ARG A 5 5.52 -7.38 11.42
CA ARG A 5 6.56 -6.60 10.72
C ARG A 5 6.00 -6.06 9.41
N ILE A 6 6.14 -4.76 9.18
CA ILE A 6 5.66 -4.10 7.96
C ILE A 6 6.86 -3.65 7.14
N GLY A 7 7.02 -4.25 5.96
CA GLY A 7 7.95 -3.75 4.95
C GLY A 7 7.33 -2.56 4.24
N ALA A 8 8.14 -1.57 3.86
CA ALA A 8 7.70 -0.43 3.06
C ALA A 8 8.78 0.02 2.08
N ILE A 9 8.33 0.52 0.92
CA ILE A 9 9.17 1.34 0.05
C ILE A 9 8.77 2.80 0.23
N LEU A 10 9.77 3.67 0.38
CA LEU A 10 9.66 5.13 0.51
C LEU A 10 10.56 5.79 -0.54
N GLY A 11 10.07 5.94 -1.76
CA GLY A 11 10.88 6.33 -2.91
C GLY A 11 11.88 5.23 -3.26
N ASP A 12 13.17 5.49 -3.04
CA ASP A 12 14.26 4.55 -3.32
C ASP A 12 14.68 3.73 -2.08
N GLU A 13 14.10 4.03 -0.92
CA GLU A 13 14.45 3.37 0.33
C GLU A 13 13.50 2.22 0.65
N GLU A 14 14.06 1.09 1.05
CA GLU A 14 13.31 -0.05 1.59
C GLU A 14 13.55 -0.13 3.09
N VAL A 15 12.46 -0.14 3.87
CA VAL A 15 12.51 -0.18 5.34
C VAL A 15 11.59 -1.27 5.88
N VAL A 16 11.91 -1.77 7.08
CA VAL A 16 11.03 -2.66 7.84
C VAL A 16 10.71 -2.02 9.18
N GLY A 17 9.44 -1.81 9.46
CA GLY A 17 8.95 -1.33 10.75
C GLY A 17 8.53 -2.48 11.67
N GLU A 18 8.89 -2.34 12.94
CA GLU A 18 8.58 -3.25 14.03
C GLU A 18 7.44 -2.70 14.91
N PRO A 19 6.81 -3.49 15.80
CA PRO A 19 5.73 -3.01 16.67
C PRO A 19 6.13 -1.76 17.46
N GLY A 20 5.31 -0.71 17.38
CA GLY A 20 5.59 0.61 17.95
C GLY A 20 6.15 1.64 16.97
N ASP A 21 6.68 1.21 15.82
CA ASP A 21 7.24 2.14 14.84
C ASP A 21 6.17 2.94 14.08
N LEU A 22 6.54 4.13 13.64
CA LEU A 22 5.77 4.96 12.70
C LEU A 22 6.54 5.06 11.38
N ILE A 23 5.90 4.61 10.29
CA ILE A 23 6.43 4.75 8.93
C ILE A 23 5.74 5.95 8.28
N PHE A 24 6.52 6.97 7.93
CA PHE A 24 6.00 8.19 7.30
C PHE A 24 6.08 8.11 5.78
N LYS A 25 4.94 8.33 5.11
CA LYS A 25 4.78 8.22 3.66
C LYS A 25 4.39 9.58 3.08
N PRO A 26 5.34 10.39 2.59
CA PRO A 26 5.06 11.73 2.11
C PRO A 26 4.30 11.73 0.78
N ARG A 27 3.60 12.83 0.50
CA ARG A 27 3.01 13.10 -0.82
C ARG A 27 4.09 13.28 -1.88
N ASN A 28 3.74 13.02 -3.14
CA ASN A 28 4.62 13.15 -4.30
C ASN A 28 5.87 12.26 -4.23
N GLN A 29 5.79 11.17 -3.48
CA GLN A 29 6.79 10.12 -3.42
C GLN A 29 6.08 8.80 -3.58
N TRP A 30 6.54 7.98 -4.52
CA TRP A 30 6.02 6.63 -4.66
C TRP A 30 6.32 5.82 -3.39
N HIS A 31 5.31 5.17 -2.84
CA HIS A 31 5.45 4.37 -1.64
C HIS A 31 4.43 3.25 -1.60
N THR A 32 4.78 2.16 -0.93
CA THR A 32 3.89 1.01 -0.69
C THR A 32 4.30 0.30 0.60
N PHE A 33 3.52 -0.69 1.03
CA PHE A 33 3.83 -1.53 2.19
C PHE A 33 3.30 -2.96 2.01
N TRP A 34 3.89 -3.89 2.76
CA TRP A 34 3.50 -5.30 2.78
C TRP A 34 3.77 -5.91 4.16
N ASN A 35 3.20 -7.09 4.40
CA ASN A 35 3.60 -7.91 5.55
C ASN A 35 4.99 -8.52 5.28
N ALA A 36 5.99 -8.13 6.06
CA ALA A 36 7.37 -8.57 5.91
C ALA A 36 7.74 -9.75 6.84
N GLY A 37 6.75 -10.39 7.45
CA GLY A 37 6.91 -11.60 8.25
C GLY A 37 6.01 -12.74 7.78
N ASP A 38 6.25 -13.92 8.36
CA ASP A 38 5.49 -15.15 8.08
C ASP A 38 4.22 -15.27 8.95
N GLU A 39 4.05 -14.35 9.90
CA GLU A 39 2.90 -14.26 10.81
C GLU A 39 2.03 -13.05 10.44
N PRO A 40 0.73 -13.04 10.81
CA PRO A 40 -0.13 -11.88 10.60
C PRO A 40 0.46 -10.59 11.19
N ALA A 41 0.40 -9.51 10.43
CA ALA A 41 0.77 -8.18 10.87
C ALA A 41 -0.44 -7.26 10.92
N SER A 42 -0.41 -6.27 11.83
CA SER A 42 -1.45 -5.26 11.93
C SER A 42 -0.84 -3.86 11.98
N ALA A 43 -1.46 -2.93 11.26
CA ALA A 43 -1.03 -1.54 11.17
C ALA A 43 -2.24 -0.61 11.26
N LEU A 44 -2.02 0.55 11.89
CA LEU A 44 -2.94 1.68 11.81
C LEU A 44 -2.44 2.63 10.74
N GLU A 45 -3.22 2.80 9.68
CA GLU A 45 -2.92 3.75 8.62
C GLU A 45 -3.72 5.05 8.82
N ILE A 46 -3.02 6.18 8.82
CA ILE A 46 -3.60 7.52 8.95
C ILE A 46 -3.27 8.30 7.69
N ILE A 47 -4.30 8.73 6.98
CA ILE A 47 -4.16 9.43 5.69
C ILE A 47 -4.80 10.81 5.82
N SER A 48 -4.07 11.84 5.37
CA SER A 48 -4.50 13.23 5.49
C SER A 48 -4.15 14.05 4.24
N PRO A 49 -5.03 14.96 3.80
CA PRO A 49 -6.45 15.08 4.16
C PRO A 49 -7.27 13.80 3.91
N ALA A 50 -8.48 13.78 4.48
CA ALA A 50 -9.48 12.73 4.24
C ALA A 50 -9.95 12.71 2.77
N GLY A 51 -10.55 11.59 2.37
CA GLY A 51 -11.13 11.37 1.04
C GLY A 51 -10.76 9.99 0.49
N LEU A 52 -9.50 9.56 0.67
CA LEU A 52 -9.01 8.29 0.11
C LEU A 52 -9.73 7.07 0.67
N GLU A 53 -10.33 7.16 1.86
CA GLU A 53 -11.15 6.07 2.41
C GLU A 53 -12.31 5.67 1.49
N GLN A 54 -12.79 6.57 0.62
CA GLN A 54 -13.84 6.25 -0.35
C GLN A 54 -13.33 5.38 -1.51
N PHE A 55 -12.06 5.53 -1.90
CA PHE A 55 -11.39 4.63 -2.83
C PHE A 55 -11.36 3.21 -2.26
N PHE A 56 -10.93 3.05 -1.01
CA PHE A 56 -10.89 1.74 -0.34
C PHE A 56 -12.29 1.13 -0.19
N ARG A 57 -13.32 1.94 0.14
CA ARG A 57 -14.70 1.44 0.19
C ARG A 57 -15.18 0.95 -1.17
N ALA A 58 -14.87 1.67 -2.25
CA ALA A 58 -15.24 1.25 -3.60
C ALA A 58 -14.56 -0.09 -3.98
N LEU A 59 -13.25 -0.21 -3.75
CA LEU A 59 -12.51 -1.46 -3.96
C LEU A 59 -13.09 -2.61 -3.12
N GLY A 60 -13.43 -2.35 -1.86
CA GLY A 60 -14.00 -3.36 -0.96
C GLY A 60 -15.40 -3.87 -1.35
N THR A 61 -16.08 -3.24 -2.32
CA THR A 61 -17.34 -3.75 -2.88
C THR A 61 -17.15 -4.67 -4.09
N MET A 62 -15.94 -4.75 -4.64
CA MET A 62 -15.64 -5.56 -5.81
C MET A 62 -15.41 -7.02 -5.42
N THR A 63 -15.87 -7.95 -6.25
CA THR A 63 -15.67 -9.40 -6.05
C THR A 63 -14.44 -9.93 -6.77
N GLU A 64 -13.93 -9.19 -7.74
CA GLU A 64 -12.73 -9.48 -8.51
C GLU A 64 -11.84 -8.24 -8.54
N PRO A 65 -10.51 -8.38 -8.61
CA PRO A 65 -9.61 -7.23 -8.77
C PRO A 65 -9.94 -6.45 -10.06
N PRO A 66 -10.02 -5.11 -10.02
CA PRO A 66 -10.21 -4.32 -11.23
C PRO A 66 -9.01 -4.47 -12.16
N ASP A 67 -9.25 -4.37 -13.46
CA ASP A 67 -8.17 -4.23 -14.43
C ASP A 67 -7.40 -2.91 -14.19
N PRO A 68 -6.16 -2.79 -14.70
CA PRO A 68 -5.33 -1.60 -14.50
C PRO A 68 -5.98 -0.26 -14.88
N GLU A 69 -6.74 -0.22 -15.96
CA GLU A 69 -7.39 1.02 -16.44
C GLU A 69 -8.52 1.42 -15.50
N SER A 70 -9.35 0.46 -15.11
CA SER A 70 -10.42 0.64 -14.13
C SER A 70 -9.88 1.07 -12.77
N LEU A 71 -8.78 0.48 -12.31
CA LEU A 71 -8.12 0.85 -11.06
C LEU A 71 -7.61 2.29 -11.10
N ALA A 72 -6.91 2.68 -12.18
CA ALA A 72 -6.41 4.03 -12.36
C ALA A 72 -7.55 5.06 -12.42
N ALA A 73 -8.64 4.76 -13.15
CA ALA A 73 -9.81 5.63 -13.22
C ALA A 73 -10.50 5.79 -11.85
N LEU A 74 -10.55 4.73 -11.04
CA LEU A 74 -11.11 4.76 -9.69
C LEU A 74 -10.24 5.55 -8.72
N ALA A 75 -8.91 5.50 -8.88
CA ALA A 75 -7.94 6.17 -8.03
C ALA A 75 -7.74 7.66 -8.37
N ALA A 76 -7.91 8.04 -9.64
CA ALA A 76 -7.63 9.38 -10.16
C ALA A 76 -8.31 10.54 -9.38
N PRO A 77 -9.59 10.46 -8.94
CA PRO A 77 -10.22 11.52 -8.16
C PRO A 77 -9.56 11.78 -6.80
N TYR A 78 -8.75 10.85 -6.32
CA TYR A 78 -8.04 10.92 -5.04
C TYR A 78 -6.56 11.29 -5.20
N GLU A 79 -6.14 11.69 -6.41
CA GLU A 79 -4.75 12.03 -6.74
C GLU A 79 -3.77 10.89 -6.40
N CYS A 80 -4.23 9.65 -6.60
CA CYS A 80 -3.46 8.46 -6.31
C CYS A 80 -3.09 7.76 -7.62
N ASP A 81 -1.80 7.78 -7.96
CA ASP A 81 -1.26 7.07 -9.11
C ASP A 81 -0.86 5.65 -8.71
N ALA A 82 -1.12 4.69 -9.60
CA ALA A 82 -0.69 3.31 -9.42
C ALA A 82 0.48 3.00 -10.35
N ASP A 83 1.57 2.46 -9.78
CA ASP A 83 2.70 1.93 -10.55
C ASP A 83 2.73 0.41 -10.39
N LEU A 84 2.10 -0.28 -11.35
CA LEU A 84 1.99 -1.73 -11.34
C LEU A 84 3.34 -2.41 -11.62
N GLU A 85 4.20 -1.80 -12.43
CA GLU A 85 5.52 -2.36 -12.73
C GLU A 85 6.41 -2.34 -11.49
N ALA A 86 6.47 -1.20 -10.80
CA ALA A 86 7.20 -1.09 -9.55
C ALA A 86 6.63 -2.03 -8.47
N THR A 87 5.30 -2.16 -8.39
CA THR A 87 4.63 -3.08 -7.48
C THR A 87 5.01 -4.54 -7.78
N SER A 88 4.97 -4.96 -9.06
CA SER A 88 5.36 -6.33 -9.46
C SER A 88 6.79 -6.67 -9.06
N ARG A 89 7.73 -5.73 -9.17
CA ARG A 89 9.11 -5.94 -8.72
C ARG A 89 9.22 -6.22 -7.22
N ILE A 90 8.38 -5.58 -6.39
CA ILE A 90 8.32 -5.84 -4.94
C ILE A 90 7.69 -7.21 -4.67
N VAL A 91 6.61 -7.55 -5.36
CA VAL A 91 5.97 -8.87 -5.25
C VAL A 91 6.98 -9.98 -5.57
N GLU A 92 7.71 -9.87 -6.68
CA GLU A 92 8.73 -10.85 -7.08
C GLU A 92 9.90 -10.91 -6.09
N ARG A 93 10.43 -9.75 -5.68
CA ARG A 93 11.59 -9.66 -4.76
C ARG A 93 11.30 -10.33 -3.42
N HIS A 94 10.10 -10.15 -2.88
CA HIS A 94 9.73 -10.65 -1.55
C HIS A 94 8.87 -11.92 -1.60
N GLY A 95 8.59 -12.46 -2.78
CA GLY A 95 7.74 -13.65 -2.93
C GLY A 95 6.33 -13.46 -2.39
N LEU A 96 5.76 -12.26 -2.55
CA LEU A 96 4.43 -11.92 -2.02
C LEU A 96 3.32 -12.61 -2.83
N ALA A 97 2.22 -12.92 -2.16
CA ALA A 97 1.01 -13.47 -2.77
C ALA A 97 -0.20 -12.60 -2.45
N PHE A 98 -1.18 -12.62 -3.35
CA PHE A 98 -2.48 -11.95 -3.22
C PHE A 98 -3.53 -12.87 -2.59
#